data_AF-A0A4S0MPS4-F1
#
_entry.id   AF-A0A4S0MPS4-F1
#
_cell.length_a   1.000
_cell.length_b   1.000
_cell.length_c   1.000
_cell.angle_alpha   90.00
_cell.angle_beta   90.00
_cell.angle_gamma   90.00
#
_symmetry.space_group_name_H-M   'P 1'
#
loop_
_entity.id
_entity.type
_entity.pdbx_description
1 polymer ?
#
loop_
_entity_poly.entity_id
_entity_poly.type
_entity_poly.pdbx_seq_one_letter_code
_entity_poly.pdbx_strand_id
1 'polypeptide(L)'
;AVALCDPELTMTCPPSLTAITGADALTHAIEAFTAMRREADSALPQQHVFVGKSALTDHFALLAIRLLGRSLEKAFRDGADEVARADVMMGALAAGCAFGT
;
A
#
# COMPACT_ATOMS: atom_id res chain seq x y z
N ALA A 1 -13.73 2.63 14.01
CA ALA A 1 -13.37 3.78 13.15
C ALA A 1 -13.61 3.39 11.69
N VAL A 2 -13.77 4.37 10.79
CA VAL A 2 -14.01 4.16 9.35
C VAL A 2 -12.95 4.93 8.56
N ALA A 3 -12.45 4.35 7.48
CA ALA A 3 -11.61 5.05 6.49
C ALA A 3 -12.42 5.27 5.21
N LEU A 4 -12.33 6.47 4.64
CA LEU A 4 -12.89 6.84 3.34
C LEU A 4 -11.71 7.10 2.39
N CYS A 5 -11.64 6.31 1.33
CA CYS A 5 -10.65 6.46 0.28
C CYS A 5 -11.40 6.87 -1.00
N ASP A 6 -11.22 8.12 -1.42
CA ASP A 6 -11.82 8.70 -2.62
C ASP A 6 -10.69 9.19 -3.56
N PRO A 7 -10.55 8.61 -4.77
CA PRO A 7 -9.44 8.95 -5.65
C PRO A 7 -9.61 10.34 -6.28
N GLU A 8 -10.82 10.89 -6.35
CA GLU A 8 -11.07 12.24 -6.89
C GLU A 8 -10.33 13.30 -6.06
N LEU A 9 -10.21 13.08 -4.75
CA LEU A 9 -9.49 13.96 -3.84
C LEU A 9 -7.96 13.95 -4.06
N THR A 10 -7.45 13.07 -4.92
CA THR A 10 -6.02 12.97 -5.25
C THR A 10 -5.66 13.56 -6.61
N MET A 11 -6.65 13.91 -7.46
CA MET A 11 -6.42 14.36 -8.84
C MET A 11 -5.55 15.62 -8.93
N THR A 12 -5.66 16.50 -7.93
CA THR A 12 -4.93 17.78 -7.86
C THR A 12 -3.54 17.65 -7.25
N CYS A 13 -3.13 16.46 -6.80
CA CYS A 13 -1.80 16.25 -6.25
C CYS A 13 -0.73 16.50 -7.34
N PRO A 14 0.32 17.28 -7.04
CA PRO A 14 1.44 17.45 -7.95
C PRO A 14 2.06 16.09 -8.35
N PRO A 15 2.64 15.97 -9.55
CA PRO A 15 3.30 14.74 -9.98
C PRO A 15 4.34 14.24 -8.96
N SER A 16 5.19 15.14 -8.46
CA SER A 16 6.22 14.78 -7.47
C SER A 16 5.65 14.18 -6.20
N LEU A 17 4.56 14.74 -5.66
CA LEU A 17 3.89 14.21 -4.48
C LEU A 17 3.32 12.81 -4.77
N THR A 18 2.70 12.62 -5.93
CA THR A 18 2.15 11.33 -6.37
C THR A 18 3.23 10.26 -6.47
N ALA A 19 4.39 10.58 -7.04
CA ALA A 19 5.52 9.64 -7.14
C ALA A 19 6.05 9.26 -5.76
N ILE A 20 6.28 10.24 -4.88
CA ILE A 20 6.88 10.00 -3.57
C ILE A 20 5.95 9.19 -2.68
N THR A 21 4.67 9.54 -2.59
CA THR A 21 3.71 8.80 -1.75
C THR A 21 3.37 7.43 -2.34
N GLY A 22 3.32 7.30 -3.66
CA GLY A 22 3.15 5.99 -4.30
C GLY A 22 4.36 5.07 -4.10
N ALA A 23 5.59 5.62 -4.12
CA ALA A 23 6.80 4.87 -3.83
C ALA A 23 6.88 4.43 -2.36
N ASP A 24 6.43 5.29 -1.43
CA ASP A 24 6.28 4.94 -0.01
C ASP A 24 5.30 3.76 0.17
N ALA A 25 4.12 3.83 -0.45
CA ALA A 25 3.16 2.73 -0.45
C ALA A 25 3.73 1.43 -1.05
N LEU A 26 4.48 1.52 -2.15
CA LEU A 26 5.11 0.35 -2.76
C LEU A 26 6.18 -0.25 -1.86
N THR A 27 6.93 0.60 -1.14
CA THR A 27 7.92 0.18 -0.14
C THR A 27 7.26 -0.60 0.99
N HIS A 28 6.18 -0.07 1.58
CA HIS A 28 5.40 -0.79 2.59
C HIS A 28 4.96 -2.17 2.10
N ALA A 29 4.47 -2.28 0.86
CA ALA A 29 4.04 -3.56 0.31
C ALA A 29 5.20 -4.56 0.15
N ILE A 30 6.35 -4.13 -0.35
CA ILE A 30 7.53 -4.98 -0.54
C ILE A 30 8.11 -5.41 0.83
N GLU A 31 8.24 -4.49 1.78
CA GLU A 31 8.71 -4.80 3.13
C GLU A 31 7.77 -5.77 3.84
N ALA A 32 6.46 -5.57 3.74
CA ALA A 32 5.47 -6.49 4.31
C ALA A 32 5.55 -7.90 3.68
N PHE A 33 5.69 -7.99 2.36
CA PHE A 33 5.79 -9.28 1.66
C PHE A 33 7.06 -10.06 2.02
N THR A 34 8.16 -9.33 2.23
CA THR A 34 9.48 -9.89 2.54
C THR A 34 9.75 -10.04 4.03
N ALA A 35 8.83 -9.60 4.89
CA ALA A 35 8.97 -9.70 6.34
C ALA A 35 9.17 -11.16 6.80
N MET A 36 9.87 -11.34 7.92
CA MET A 36 10.05 -12.67 8.50
C MET A 36 8.71 -13.25 8.95
N ARG A 37 8.48 -14.52 8.66
CA ARG A 37 7.38 -15.27 9.26
C ARG A 37 7.76 -15.59 10.71
N ARG A 38 6.85 -15.31 11.64
CA ARG A 38 7.02 -15.56 13.07
C ARG A 38 5.95 -16.54 13.54
N GLU A 39 6.28 -17.31 14.56
CA GLU A 39 5.29 -18.18 15.22
C GLU A 39 4.19 -17.34 15.86
N ALA A 40 2.97 -17.87 15.81
CA ALA A 40 1.80 -17.18 16.35
C ALA A 40 1.84 -17.22 17.89
N ASP A 41 2.32 -16.14 18.50
CA ASP A 41 2.32 -15.93 19.94
C ASP A 41 1.43 -14.73 20.29
N SER A 42 0.56 -14.91 21.29
CA SER A 42 -0.29 -13.86 21.86
C SER A 42 0.49 -12.66 22.42
N ALA A 43 1.76 -12.86 22.81
CA ALA A 43 2.63 -11.79 23.30
C ALA A 43 3.34 -11.02 22.18
N LEU A 44 3.31 -11.54 20.94
CA LEU A 44 4.06 -10.98 19.82
C LEU A 44 3.72 -9.51 19.50
N PRO A 45 2.44 -9.06 19.50
CA PRO A 45 2.10 -7.66 19.25
C PRO A 45 2.51 -6.72 20.39
N GLN A 46 2.77 -7.25 21.59
CA GLN A 46 3.21 -6.46 22.74
C GLN A 46 4.73 -6.28 22.75
N GLN A 47 5.47 -7.18 22.09
CA GLN A 47 6.93 -7.16 22.01
C GLN A 47 7.46 -6.51 20.74
N HIS A 48 6.66 -6.50 19.67
CA HIS A 48 7.05 -5.99 18.37
C HIS A 48 5.97 -5.10 17.77
N VAL A 49 6.40 -3.94 17.26
CA VAL A 49 5.55 -3.06 16.43
C VAL A 49 5.11 -3.77 15.15
N PHE A 50 5.97 -4.65 14.60
CA PHE A 50 5.67 -5.49 13.43
C PHE A 50 5.71 -6.97 13.78
N VAL A 51 4.59 -7.66 13.56
CA VAL A 51 4.41 -9.07 13.91
C VAL A 51 4.90 -10.05 12.84
N GLY A 52 5.44 -9.55 11.73
CA GLY A 52 5.91 -10.35 10.61
C GLY A 52 4.83 -10.62 9.57
N LYS A 53 5.08 -11.55 8.63
CA LYS A 53 4.16 -11.87 7.54
C LYS A 53 3.18 -13.00 7.86
N SER A 54 1.98 -12.92 7.29
CA SER A 54 0.94 -13.94 7.27
C SER A 54 0.41 -14.17 5.84
N ALA A 55 -0.54 -15.09 5.67
CA ALA A 55 -1.19 -15.28 4.37
C ALA A 55 -2.04 -14.05 3.95
N LEU A 56 -2.61 -13.34 4.92
CA LEU A 56 -3.40 -12.12 4.66
C LEU A 56 -2.48 -10.96 4.26
N THR A 57 -1.37 -10.75 4.97
CA THR A 57 -0.42 -9.69 4.60
C THR A 57 0.14 -9.93 3.20
N ASP A 58 0.48 -11.18 2.85
CA ASP A 58 0.97 -11.53 1.53
C ASP A 58 -0.06 -11.23 0.43
N HIS A 59 -1.34 -11.51 0.67
CA HIS A 59 -2.41 -11.20 -0.27
C HIS A 59 -2.49 -9.70 -0.55
N PHE A 60 -2.53 -8.89 0.51
CA PHE A 60 -2.60 -7.44 0.39
C PHE A 60 -1.34 -6.84 -0.23
N ALA A 61 -0.16 -7.34 0.14
CA ALA A 61 1.11 -6.88 -0.40
C ALA A 61 1.20 -7.13 -1.90
N LEU A 62 0.84 -8.34 -2.36
CA LEU A 62 0.85 -8.67 -3.79
C LEU A 62 -0.18 -7.87 -4.59
N LEU A 63 -1.36 -7.61 -4.00
CA LEU A 63 -2.35 -6.72 -4.59
C LEU A 63 -1.79 -5.30 -4.75
N ALA A 64 -1.19 -4.75 -3.69
CA ALA A 64 -0.58 -3.42 -3.70
C ALA A 64 0.54 -3.31 -4.75
N ILE A 65 1.48 -4.26 -4.76
CA ILE A 65 2.58 -4.30 -5.73
C ILE A 65 2.04 -4.32 -7.17
N ARG A 66 1.01 -5.12 -7.45
CA ARG A 66 0.41 -5.21 -8.78
C ARG A 66 -0.25 -3.90 -9.21
N LEU A 67 -1.02 -3.26 -8.33
CA LEU A 67 -1.75 -2.02 -8.64
C LEU A 67 -0.80 -0.83 -8.78
N LEU A 68 0.12 -0.65 -7.82
CA LEU A 68 1.10 0.42 -7.87
C LEU A 68 2.07 0.24 -9.05
N GLY A 69 2.56 -0.99 -9.27
CA GLY A 69 3.48 -1.28 -10.36
C GLY A 69 2.92 -1.02 -11.75
N ARG A 70 1.60 -1.18 -11.96
CA ARG A 70 0.97 -0.93 -13.27
C ARG A 70 0.47 0.50 -13.47
N SER A 71 0.25 1.27 -12.40
CA SER A 71 -0.51 2.53 -12.45
C SER A 71 0.20 3.74 -11.84
N LEU A 72 1.21 3.57 -10.99
CA LEU A 72 1.90 4.71 -10.36
C LEU A 72 2.58 5.62 -11.39
N GLU A 73 3.28 5.05 -12.36
CA GLU A 73 3.91 5.84 -13.43
C GLU A 73 2.87 6.58 -14.28
N LYS A 74 1.71 5.98 -14.53
CA LYS A 74 0.62 6.61 -15.28
C LYS A 74 0.06 7.80 -14.52
N ALA A 75 -0.27 7.62 -13.24
CA ALA A 75 -0.76 8.68 -12.37
C ALA A 75 0.26 9.81 -12.16
N PHE A 76 1.56 9.50 -12.22
CA PHE A 76 2.63 10.51 -12.20
C PHE A 76 2.66 11.33 -13.49
N ARG A 77 2.60 10.67 -14.66
CA ARG A 77 2.68 11.33 -15.98
C ARG A 77 1.41 12.10 -16.31
N ASP A 78 0.26 11.55 -15.95
CA ASP A 78 -1.06 12.13 -16.15
C ASP A 78 -1.87 12.05 -14.84
N GLY A 79 -1.92 13.16 -14.12
CA GLY A 79 -2.63 13.25 -12.85
C GLY A 79 -4.16 13.17 -12.98
N ALA A 80 -4.71 13.29 -14.19
CA ALA A 80 -6.13 13.21 -14.49
C ALA A 80 -6.57 11.80 -14.94
N ASP A 81 -5.65 10.84 -15.04
CA ASP A 81 -6.00 9.43 -15.31
C ASP A 81 -6.72 8.84 -14.09
N GLU A 82 -8.06 8.83 -14.15
CA GLU A 82 -8.93 8.39 -13.07
C GLU A 82 -8.68 6.94 -12.67
N VAL A 83 -8.44 6.06 -13.65
CA VAL A 83 -8.20 4.64 -13.43
C VAL A 83 -6.85 4.44 -12.73
N ALA A 84 -5.82 5.17 -13.17
CA ALA A 84 -4.51 5.11 -12.53
C ALA A 84 -4.55 5.63 -11.09
N ARG A 85 -5.28 6.72 -10.83
CA ARG A 85 -5.48 7.27 -9.48
C ARG A 85 -6.24 6.33 -8.56
N ALA A 86 -7.32 5.71 -9.06
CA ALA A 86 -8.06 4.69 -8.32
C ALA A 86 -7.18 3.49 -7.97
N ASP A 87 -6.37 3.01 -8.93
CA ASP A 87 -5.41 1.93 -8.71
C ASP A 87 -4.33 2.31 -7.68
N VAL A 88 -3.77 3.51 -7.77
CA VAL A 88 -2.75 3.98 -6.81
C VAL A 88 -3.34 4.07 -5.41
N MET A 89 -4.56 4.62 -5.26
CA MET A 89 -5.22 4.71 -3.97
C MET A 89 -5.57 3.34 -3.39
N MET A 90 -6.10 2.43 -4.19
CA MET A 90 -6.39 1.06 -3.75
C MET A 90 -5.09 0.30 -3.42
N GLY A 91 -4.03 0.52 -4.20
CA GLY A 91 -2.71 -0.03 -3.93
C GLY A 91 -2.12 0.48 -2.61
N ALA A 92 -2.26 1.78 -2.32
CA ALA A 92 -1.82 2.37 -1.06
C ALA A 92 -2.64 1.86 0.15
N LEU A 93 -3.95 1.72 0.00
CA LEU A 93 -4.80 1.10 1.03
C LEU A 93 -4.37 -0.34 1.30
N ALA A 94 -4.20 -1.14 0.24
CA ALA A 94 -3.76 -2.52 0.35
C ALA A 94 -2.36 -2.62 0.99
N ALA A 95 -1.43 -1.71 0.67
CA ALA A 95 -0.12 -1.65 1.32
C ALA A 95 -0.26 -1.38 2.82
N GLY A 96 -1.13 -0.45 3.23
CA GLY A 96 -1.42 -0.18 4.63
C GLY A 96 -2.00 -1.40 5.36
N CYS A 97 -2.92 -2.13 4.72
CA CYS A 97 -3.43 -3.40 5.24
C CYS A 97 -2.32 -4.46 5.33
N ALA A 98 -1.43 -4.56 4.35
CA ALA A 98 -0.32 -5.52 4.40
C ALA A 98 0.65 -5.25 5.56
N PHE A 99 0.86 -3.97 5.89
CA PHE A 99 1.80 -3.53 6.91
C PHE A 99 1.21 -3.57 8.33
N GLY A 100 -0.11 -3.40 8.47
CA GLY A 100 -0.80 -3.24 9.75
C GLY A 100 -1.72 -4.38 10.20
N THR A 101 -1.85 -5.47 9.42
CA THR A 101 -2.71 -6.62 9.73
C THR A 101 -1.90 -7.89 9.95
#